data_AF-A0A212JJ60-F1
#
_entry.id   AF-A0A212JJ60-F1
#
_cell.length_a   1.000
_cell.length_b   1.000
_cell.length_c   1.000
_cell.angle_alpha   90.00
_cell.angle_beta   90.00
_cell.angle_gamma   90.00
#
_symmetry.space_group_name_H-M   'P 1'
#
loop_
_entity.id
_entity.type
_entity.pdbx_description
1 polymer ?
#
loop_
_entity_poly.entity_id
_entity_poly.type
_entity_poly.pdbx_seq_one_letter_code
_entity_poly.pdbx_strand_id
1 'polypeptide(L)'
;MIPFGTLVVYVTPKGRRYVKRLVEGQDWHSNDGTLVSTEVAQADLGSVVYTNQNVPIQVMEATLYDRLKGLKRQTQIIYPKDIAYICLRLGAGPGRTIIEAGCGSGGLTTGLSWFCGPTGRVVSHEAREEFMKLARRNLEWAGVGENVELHNRDVAEGFAVTGADALFLDVRTPWEYLDHALAAVRPGASFGFLLPTVDQVSKLLLGLERGPFADVEVCEILIRRWKPVADRLRPEDRMTAHTGFLVFARQQDRSADFDSRKPMGTRERKQEAARQARLGLTDEAPEALEGDME
;
A
#
# COMPACT_ATOMS: atom_id res chain seq x y z
N MET A 1 -27.63 4.65 18.44
CA MET A 1 -27.48 6.05 18.00
C MET A 1 -26.09 6.25 17.40
N ILE A 2 -26.03 6.65 16.13
CA ILE A 2 -24.82 6.92 15.35
C ILE A 2 -24.44 8.39 15.49
N PRO A 3 -23.22 8.73 15.97
CA PRO A 3 -22.79 10.11 16.08
C PRO A 3 -22.67 10.80 14.71
N PHE A 4 -23.05 12.06 14.62
CA PHE A 4 -22.71 12.90 13.47
C PHE A 4 -21.18 12.98 13.30
N GLY A 5 -20.73 13.07 12.05
CA GLY A 5 -19.34 12.95 11.66
C GLY A 5 -18.89 11.53 11.35
N THR A 6 -19.64 10.49 11.76
CA THR A 6 -19.31 9.09 11.48
C THR A 6 -19.39 8.79 9.97
N LEU A 7 -18.41 8.06 9.45
CA LEU A 7 -18.53 7.45 8.12
C LEU A 7 -19.39 6.17 8.23
N VAL A 8 -20.50 6.16 7.50
CA VAL A 8 -21.42 5.03 7.40
C VAL A 8 -21.41 4.46 5.98
N VAL A 9 -21.80 3.20 5.85
CA VAL A 9 -22.05 2.55 4.56
C VAL A 9 -23.53 2.28 4.41
N TYR A 10 -24.14 2.92 3.41
CA TYR A 10 -25.51 2.61 3.00
C TYR A 10 -25.49 1.45 2.01
N VAL A 11 -26.20 0.37 2.32
CA VAL A 11 -26.37 -0.80 1.43
C VAL A 11 -27.82 -0.86 0.95
N THR A 12 -28.02 -0.76 -0.35
CA THR A 12 -29.36 -0.84 -0.95
C THR A 12 -29.76 -2.29 -1.21
N PRO A 13 -31.06 -2.60 -1.42
CA PRO A 13 -31.53 -3.96 -1.73
C PRO A 13 -30.89 -4.55 -3.00
N LYS A 14 -30.40 -3.69 -3.90
CA LYS A 14 -29.66 -4.08 -5.11
C LYS A 14 -28.18 -4.42 -4.84
N GLY A 15 -27.74 -4.40 -3.58
CA GLY A 15 -26.37 -4.65 -3.15
C GLY A 15 -25.40 -3.49 -3.42
N ARG A 16 -25.89 -2.30 -3.80
CA ARG A 16 -25.03 -1.12 -4.00
C ARG A 16 -24.61 -0.57 -2.65
N ARG A 17 -23.32 -0.23 -2.52
CA ARG A 17 -22.72 0.29 -1.29
C ARG A 17 -22.27 1.74 -1.50
N TYR A 18 -22.64 2.64 -0.59
CA TYR A 18 -22.24 4.05 -0.62
C TYR A 18 -21.61 4.43 0.72
N VAL A 19 -20.36 4.88 0.69
CA VAL A 19 -19.66 5.39 1.88
C VAL A 19 -19.92 6.89 1.99
N LYS A 20 -20.55 7.31 3.08
CA LYS A 20 -20.96 8.70 3.31
C LYS A 20 -20.65 9.11 4.73
N ARG A 21 -20.28 10.39 4.90
CA ARG A 21 -20.21 11.00 6.22
C ARG A 21 -21.62 11.41 6.63
N LEU A 22 -22.07 10.97 7.79
CA LEU A 22 -23.32 11.41 8.36
C LEU A 22 -23.12 12.82 8.90
N VAL A 23 -23.85 13.80 8.35
CA VAL A 23 -23.74 15.22 8.73
C VAL A 23 -25.12 15.70 9.12
N GLU A 24 -25.21 16.44 10.22
CA GLU A 24 -26.48 16.96 10.73
C GLU A 24 -27.10 17.93 9.73
N GLY A 25 -28.40 17.74 9.45
CA GLY A 25 -29.13 18.55 8.47
C GLY A 25 -28.77 18.26 7.01
N GLN A 26 -27.92 17.25 6.74
CA GLN A 26 -27.57 16.84 5.38
C GLN A 26 -28.10 15.45 5.06
N ASP A 27 -29.25 15.42 4.39
CA ASP A 27 -29.91 14.19 3.99
C ASP A 27 -29.15 13.46 2.86
N TRP A 28 -29.29 12.13 2.83
CA TRP A 28 -28.71 11.32 1.78
C TRP A 28 -29.74 11.04 0.69
N HIS A 29 -29.42 11.44 -0.54
CA HIS A 29 -30.26 11.23 -1.72
C HIS A 29 -29.75 10.10 -2.61
N SER A 30 -30.67 9.27 -3.11
CA SER A 30 -30.40 8.20 -4.05
C SER A 30 -31.56 8.00 -5.03
N ASN A 31 -31.37 7.15 -6.03
CA ASN A 31 -32.46 6.75 -6.92
C ASN A 31 -33.56 5.95 -6.20
N ASP A 32 -33.28 5.42 -5.02
CA ASP A 32 -34.23 4.65 -4.21
C ASP A 32 -34.91 5.54 -3.12
N GLY A 33 -34.73 6.86 -3.19
CA GLY A 33 -35.31 7.87 -2.29
C GLY A 33 -34.30 8.59 -1.42
N THR A 34 -34.81 9.35 -0.44
CA THR A 34 -34.03 10.17 0.51
C THR A 34 -34.06 9.55 1.91
N LEU A 35 -32.92 9.55 2.61
CA LEU A 35 -32.81 9.27 4.05
C LEU A 35 -32.54 10.56 4.82
N VAL A 36 -33.35 10.82 5.85
CA VAL A 36 -33.18 11.98 6.72
C VAL A 36 -32.02 11.74 7.68
N SER A 37 -31.10 12.70 7.77
CA SER A 37 -29.86 12.57 8.56
C SER A 37 -30.11 12.29 10.05
N THR A 38 -31.13 12.89 10.65
CA THR A 38 -31.49 12.70 12.07
C THR A 38 -32.07 11.32 12.34
N GLU A 39 -32.86 10.77 11.41
CA GLU A 39 -33.38 9.39 11.52
C GLU A 39 -32.25 8.37 11.46
N VAL A 40 -31.28 8.57 10.55
CA VAL A 40 -30.08 7.74 10.47
C VAL A 40 -29.26 7.84 11.76
N ALA A 41 -29.12 9.05 12.33
CA ALA A 41 -28.40 9.24 13.59
C ALA A 41 -29.07 8.51 14.77
N GLN A 42 -30.40 8.44 14.80
CA GLN A 42 -31.13 7.72 15.85
C GLN A 42 -31.03 6.19 15.74
N ALA A 43 -30.72 5.68 14.55
CA ALA A 43 -30.55 4.25 14.30
C ALA A 43 -29.29 3.66 14.96
N ASP A 44 -29.15 2.34 14.86
CA ASP A 44 -27.97 1.59 15.27
C ASP A 44 -27.24 1.05 14.05
N LEU A 45 -25.91 0.94 14.14
CA LEU A 45 -25.12 0.29 13.09
C LEU A 45 -25.55 -1.18 12.95
N GLY A 46 -25.74 -1.62 11.71
CA GLY A 46 -26.30 -2.92 11.35
C GLY A 46 -27.83 -2.92 11.19
N SER A 47 -28.52 -1.83 11.55
CA SER A 47 -29.97 -1.73 11.39
C SER A 47 -30.39 -1.34 9.96
N VAL A 48 -31.71 -1.37 9.73
CA VAL A 48 -32.35 -0.90 8.51
C VAL A 48 -33.08 0.41 8.79
N VAL A 49 -32.92 1.36 7.89
CA VAL A 49 -33.69 2.61 7.83
C VAL A 49 -34.44 2.67 6.50
N TYR A 50 -35.54 3.41 6.44
CA TYR A 50 -36.41 3.46 5.26
C TYR A 50 -36.32 4.83 4.60
N THR A 51 -36.25 4.84 3.27
CA THR A 51 -36.35 6.10 2.52
C THR A 51 -37.77 6.64 2.55
N ASN A 52 -37.95 7.89 2.12
CA ASN A 52 -39.28 8.48 1.89
C ASN A 52 -40.15 7.72 0.86
N GLN A 53 -39.58 6.79 0.11
CA GLN A 53 -40.29 5.89 -0.81
C GLN A 53 -40.50 4.48 -0.21
N ASN A 54 -40.29 4.33 1.11
CA ASN A 54 -40.39 3.08 1.85
C ASN A 54 -39.41 1.99 1.36
N VAL A 55 -38.24 2.36 0.83
CA VAL A 55 -37.19 1.41 0.45
C VAL A 55 -36.27 1.15 1.64
N PRO A 56 -36.02 -0.12 2.03
CA PRO A 56 -35.13 -0.44 3.13
C PRO A 56 -33.66 -0.27 2.74
N ILE A 57 -32.89 0.40 3.59
CA ILE A 57 -31.45 0.64 3.43
C ILE A 57 -30.75 0.15 4.70
N GLN A 58 -29.76 -0.73 4.55
CA GLN A 58 -28.93 -1.12 5.70
C GLN A 58 -27.87 -0.04 5.97
N VAL A 59 -27.66 0.29 7.23
CA VAL A 59 -26.64 1.26 7.67
C VAL A 59 -25.54 0.48 8.38
N MET A 60 -24.33 0.48 7.85
CA MET A 60 -23.18 -0.23 8.45
C MET A 60 -22.07 0.73 8.84
N GLU A 61 -21.18 0.28 9.71
CA GLU A 61 -19.92 0.97 9.99
C GLU A 61 -19.02 0.94 8.75
N ALA A 62 -18.36 2.06 8.44
CA ALA A 62 -17.32 2.09 7.41
C ALA A 62 -16.00 1.53 7.95
N THR A 63 -15.66 0.31 7.52
CA THR A 63 -14.35 -0.30 7.77
C THR A 63 -13.23 0.44 7.04
N LEU A 64 -11.96 0.17 7.38
CA LEU A 64 -10.83 0.66 6.59
C LEU A 64 -10.96 0.28 5.10
N TYR A 65 -11.47 -0.91 4.80
CA TYR A 65 -11.67 -1.37 3.43
C TYR A 65 -12.67 -0.50 2.67
N ASP A 66 -13.78 -0.10 3.32
CA ASP A 66 -14.76 0.81 2.75
C ASP A 66 -14.16 2.22 2.56
N ARG A 67 -13.38 2.71 3.55
CA ARG A 67 -12.69 4.01 3.49
C ARG A 67 -11.72 4.07 2.30
N LEU A 68 -10.82 3.08 2.17
CA LEU A 68 -9.87 3.00 1.06
C LEU A 68 -10.56 2.95 -0.31
N LYS A 69 -11.72 2.29 -0.41
CA LYS A 69 -12.51 2.27 -1.64
C LYS A 69 -13.19 3.58 -1.95
N GLY A 70 -13.61 4.34 -0.94
CA GLY A 70 -14.33 5.59 -1.08
C GLY A 70 -13.44 6.83 -1.31
N LEU A 71 -12.11 6.70 -1.16
CA LEU A 71 -11.18 7.81 -1.43
C LEU A 71 -11.35 8.39 -2.84
N LYS A 72 -11.28 9.71 -2.95
CA LYS A 72 -11.26 10.40 -4.25
C LYS A 72 -9.92 10.15 -4.94
N ARG A 73 -9.95 9.73 -6.20
CA ARG A 73 -8.74 9.33 -6.94
C ARG A 73 -8.46 10.30 -8.08
N GLN A 74 -7.24 10.80 -8.16
CA GLN A 74 -6.71 11.49 -9.34
C GLN A 74 -5.50 10.78 -9.94
N THR A 75 -4.87 9.89 -9.16
CA THR A 75 -3.77 9.03 -9.58
C THR A 75 -4.23 7.58 -9.64
N GLN A 76 -3.40 6.73 -10.23
CA GLN A 76 -3.46 5.31 -9.92
C GLN A 76 -3.28 5.12 -8.40
N ILE A 77 -4.01 4.18 -7.82
CA ILE A 77 -3.92 3.89 -6.39
C ILE A 77 -3.42 2.48 -6.14
N ILE A 78 -2.76 2.31 -5.00
CA ILE A 78 -2.48 0.99 -4.43
C ILE A 78 -3.79 0.38 -3.94
N TYR A 79 -4.07 -0.87 -4.32
CA TYR A 79 -5.32 -1.54 -3.96
C TYR A 79 -5.29 -1.97 -2.49
N PRO A 80 -6.44 -2.09 -1.80
CA PRO A 80 -6.47 -2.50 -0.39
C PRO A 80 -5.74 -3.82 -0.09
N LYS A 81 -5.73 -4.76 -1.05
CA LYS A 81 -4.98 -6.03 -0.94
C LYS A 81 -3.48 -5.80 -0.80
N ASP A 82 -2.95 -4.86 -1.58
CA ASP A 82 -1.54 -4.54 -1.64
C ASP A 82 -1.18 -3.66 -0.43
N ILE A 83 -2.02 -2.66 -0.09
CA ILE A 83 -1.85 -1.83 1.11
C ILE A 83 -1.74 -2.69 2.38
N ALA A 84 -2.63 -3.66 2.56
CA ALA A 84 -2.62 -4.53 3.74
C ALA A 84 -1.31 -5.33 3.83
N TYR A 85 -0.85 -5.88 2.70
CA TYR A 85 0.39 -6.64 2.66
C TYR A 85 1.63 -5.76 2.83
N ILE A 86 1.65 -4.56 2.25
CA ILE A 86 2.70 -3.56 2.47
C ILE A 86 2.78 -3.20 3.95
N CYS A 87 1.65 -2.86 4.59
CA CYS A 87 1.62 -2.54 6.02
C CYS A 87 2.18 -3.70 6.86
N LEU A 88 1.81 -4.94 6.53
CA LEU A 88 2.33 -6.14 7.18
C LEU A 88 3.86 -6.26 7.00
N ARG A 89 4.37 -6.15 5.77
CA ARG A 89 5.79 -6.36 5.45
C ARG A 89 6.71 -5.27 5.98
N LEU A 90 6.23 -4.04 6.05
CA LEU A 90 6.94 -2.94 6.71
C LEU A 90 6.80 -3.02 8.24
N GLY A 91 5.86 -3.82 8.74
CA GLY A 91 5.49 -3.95 10.14
C GLY A 91 4.87 -2.68 10.70
N ALA A 92 4.03 -1.99 9.92
CA ALA A 92 3.28 -0.82 10.36
C ALA A 92 2.50 -1.12 11.64
N GLY A 93 2.64 -0.26 12.64
CA GLY A 93 2.10 -0.48 13.97
C GLY A 93 2.38 0.67 14.93
N PRO A 94 1.75 0.65 16.12
CA PRO A 94 1.96 1.62 17.18
C PRO A 94 3.44 1.90 17.47
N GLY A 95 3.79 3.19 17.62
CA GLY A 95 5.14 3.63 17.97
C GLY A 95 6.16 3.62 16.83
N ARG A 96 5.80 3.14 15.64
CA ARG A 96 6.74 3.08 14.50
C ARG A 96 6.66 4.32 13.62
N THR A 97 7.81 4.74 13.12
CA THR A 97 7.94 5.78 12.09
C THR A 97 8.13 5.14 10.72
N ILE A 98 7.20 5.39 9.79
CA ILE A 98 7.29 4.89 8.41
C ILE A 98 7.38 6.06 7.44
N ILE A 99 8.36 5.99 6.54
CA ILE A 99 8.48 6.92 5.42
C ILE A 99 7.76 6.34 4.20
N GLU A 100 7.04 7.19 3.48
CA GLU A 100 6.50 6.89 2.15
C GLU A 100 6.90 8.01 1.17
N ALA A 101 7.10 7.67 -0.10
CA ALA A 101 7.17 8.65 -1.18
C ALA A 101 6.36 8.20 -2.40
N GLY A 102 5.70 9.18 -3.02
CA GLY A 102 4.66 8.93 -4.01
C GLY A 102 3.29 8.82 -3.37
N CYS A 103 2.96 9.75 -2.45
CA CYS A 103 1.67 9.73 -1.74
C CYS A 103 0.47 9.68 -2.69
N GLY A 104 0.54 10.40 -3.82
CA GLY A 104 -0.51 10.45 -4.82
C GLY A 104 -1.85 10.86 -4.21
N SER A 105 -2.86 9.98 -4.32
CA SER A 105 -4.19 10.23 -3.73
C SER A 105 -4.26 9.91 -2.22
N GLY A 106 -3.18 9.48 -1.57
CA GLY A 106 -3.13 9.16 -0.14
C GLY A 106 -3.70 7.79 0.24
N GLY A 107 -3.78 6.86 -0.72
CA GLY A 107 -4.33 5.51 -0.48
C GLY A 107 -3.50 4.70 0.51
N LEU A 108 -2.20 4.53 0.23
CA LEU A 108 -1.29 3.84 1.15
C LEU A 108 -1.08 4.64 2.44
N THR A 109 -0.92 5.97 2.35
CA THR A 109 -0.83 6.84 3.53
C THR A 109 -2.02 6.66 4.48
N THR A 110 -3.24 6.49 3.97
CA THR A 110 -4.43 6.18 4.78
C THR A 110 -4.29 4.84 5.50
N GLY A 111 -3.79 3.81 4.81
CA GLY A 111 -3.51 2.51 5.40
C GLY A 111 -2.43 2.58 6.48
N LEU A 112 -1.28 3.17 6.18
CA LEU A 112 -0.18 3.35 7.13
C LEU A 112 -0.65 4.11 8.37
N SER A 113 -1.37 5.23 8.19
CA SER A 113 -1.92 6.02 9.30
C SER A 113 -2.82 5.18 10.21
N TRP A 114 -3.70 4.37 9.62
CA TRP A 114 -4.59 3.47 10.35
C TRP A 114 -3.83 2.41 11.16
N PHE A 115 -2.89 1.69 10.52
CA PHE A 115 -2.14 0.63 11.19
C PHE A 115 -1.16 1.15 12.24
N CYS A 116 -0.51 2.29 11.98
CA CYS A 116 0.39 2.93 12.93
C CYS A 116 -0.35 3.51 14.15
N GLY A 117 -1.63 3.86 14.00
CA GLY A 117 -2.42 4.41 15.09
C GLY A 117 -1.86 5.72 15.67
N PRO A 118 -2.41 6.21 16.79
CA PRO A 118 -2.09 7.54 17.30
C PRO A 118 -0.66 7.70 17.84
N THR A 119 0.04 6.59 18.12
CA THR A 119 1.41 6.61 18.66
C THR A 119 2.48 6.35 17.62
N GLY A 120 2.12 5.87 16.43
CA GLY A 120 3.04 5.80 15.30
C GLY A 120 3.14 7.13 14.56
N ARG A 121 3.99 7.17 13.53
CA ARG A 121 4.26 8.37 12.72
C ARG A 121 4.43 7.98 11.26
N VAL A 122 3.75 8.66 10.36
CA VAL A 122 3.88 8.45 8.91
C VAL A 122 4.41 9.72 8.27
N VAL A 123 5.55 9.65 7.61
CA VAL A 123 6.17 10.80 6.93
C VAL A 123 6.09 10.58 5.43
N SER A 124 5.15 11.26 4.78
CA SER A 124 4.78 11.01 3.39
C SER A 124 5.20 12.17 2.48
N HIS A 125 5.89 11.83 1.39
CA HIS A 125 6.47 12.78 0.45
C HIS A 125 5.75 12.74 -0.89
N GLU A 126 5.51 13.93 -1.46
CA GLU A 126 4.90 14.10 -2.77
C GLU A 126 5.45 15.34 -3.46
N ALA A 127 6.03 15.18 -4.65
CA ALA A 127 6.63 16.28 -5.40
C ALA A 127 5.56 17.24 -5.96
N ARG A 128 4.35 16.74 -6.25
CA ARG A 128 3.27 17.52 -6.87
C ARG A 128 2.28 18.03 -5.85
N GLU A 129 2.24 19.35 -5.68
CA GLU A 129 1.42 19.99 -4.63
C GLU A 129 -0.08 19.66 -4.75
N GLU A 130 -0.63 19.51 -5.97
CA GLU A 130 -2.04 19.15 -6.13
C GLU A 130 -2.39 17.78 -5.53
N PHE A 131 -1.47 16.82 -5.59
CA PHE A 131 -1.65 15.48 -5.03
C PHE A 131 -1.50 15.48 -3.52
N MET A 132 -0.55 16.25 -2.98
CA MET A 132 -0.44 16.41 -1.53
C MET A 132 -1.70 17.05 -0.93
N LYS A 133 -2.27 18.07 -1.60
CA LYS A 133 -3.56 18.67 -1.21
C LYS A 133 -4.70 17.65 -1.29
N LEU A 134 -4.71 16.77 -2.29
CA LEU A 134 -5.70 15.70 -2.40
C LEU A 134 -5.56 14.67 -1.28
N ALA A 135 -4.34 14.19 -1.02
CA ALA A 135 -4.06 13.24 0.04
C ALA A 135 -4.52 13.77 1.41
N ARG A 136 -4.23 15.04 1.73
CA ARG A 136 -4.70 15.68 2.96
C ARG A 136 -6.22 15.63 3.11
N ARG A 137 -6.98 16.03 2.07
CA ARG A 137 -8.44 15.95 2.08
C ARG A 137 -8.97 14.52 2.20
N ASN A 138 -8.27 13.57 1.59
CA ASN A 138 -8.65 12.16 1.65
C ASN A 138 -8.40 11.55 3.03
N LEU A 139 -7.29 11.90 3.70
CA LEU A 139 -7.01 11.49 5.08
C LEU A 139 -8.08 12.03 6.03
N GLU A 140 -8.37 13.34 5.95
CA GLU A 140 -9.44 13.98 6.73
C GLU A 140 -10.80 13.33 6.47
N TRP A 141 -11.15 13.12 5.20
CA TRP A 141 -12.38 12.43 4.84
C TRP A 141 -12.42 11.00 5.37
N ALA A 142 -11.30 10.28 5.36
CA ALA A 142 -11.19 8.93 5.90
C ALA A 142 -11.12 8.90 7.44
N GLY A 143 -11.08 10.05 8.13
CA GLY A 143 -11.01 10.15 9.58
C GLY A 143 -9.69 9.63 10.16
N VAL A 144 -8.60 9.81 9.43
CA VAL A 144 -7.23 9.48 9.85
C VAL A 144 -6.30 10.65 9.51
N GLY A 145 -5.01 10.55 9.83
CA GLY A 145 -4.00 11.52 9.40
C GLY A 145 -3.41 12.41 10.49
N GLU A 146 -3.89 12.33 11.74
CA GLU A 146 -3.30 13.08 12.87
C GLU A 146 -1.83 12.70 13.13
N ASN A 147 -1.47 11.45 12.78
CA ASN A 147 -0.11 10.92 12.85
C ASN A 147 0.67 11.04 11.53
N VAL A 148 0.18 11.81 10.55
CA VAL A 148 0.77 11.93 9.21
C VAL A 148 1.39 13.31 9.01
N GLU A 149 2.67 13.33 8.63
CA GLU A 149 3.38 14.50 8.14
C GLU A 149 3.48 14.45 6.62
N LEU A 150 2.86 15.42 5.94
CA LEU A 150 2.89 15.54 4.48
C LEU A 150 3.92 16.58 4.06
N HIS A 151 4.89 16.18 3.24
CA HIS A 151 5.93 17.06 2.69
C HIS A 151 5.78 17.20 1.18
N ASN A 152 5.64 18.45 0.70
CA ASN A 152 5.78 18.73 -0.72
C ASN A 152 7.27 18.79 -1.08
N ARG A 153 7.83 17.66 -1.50
CA ARG A 153 9.26 17.49 -1.70
C ARG A 153 9.52 16.41 -2.75
N ASP A 154 10.47 16.67 -3.64
CA ASP A 154 11.04 15.64 -4.50
C ASP A 154 12.07 14.84 -3.70
N VAL A 155 11.93 13.52 -3.67
CA VAL A 155 12.85 12.62 -2.95
C VAL A 155 14.22 12.50 -3.62
N ALA A 156 14.37 13.04 -4.84
CA ALA A 156 15.69 13.32 -5.43
C ALA A 156 16.54 14.26 -4.55
N GLU A 157 15.91 15.08 -3.69
CA GLU A 157 16.57 15.96 -2.72
C GLU A 157 16.70 15.31 -1.33
N GLY A 158 16.39 14.01 -1.22
CA GLY A 158 16.36 13.27 0.03
C GLY A 158 15.05 13.37 0.81
N PHE A 159 14.99 12.69 1.95
CA PHE A 159 13.79 12.60 2.80
C PHE A 159 13.82 13.63 3.93
N ALA A 160 12.65 14.01 4.43
CA ALA A 160 12.49 15.03 5.46
C ALA A 160 12.95 14.58 6.86
N VAL A 161 13.10 13.27 7.08
CA VAL A 161 13.51 12.70 8.38
C VAL A 161 14.50 11.55 8.18
N THR A 162 15.23 11.23 9.24
CA THR A 162 16.14 10.08 9.33
C THR A 162 15.74 9.15 10.47
N GLY A 163 16.29 7.95 10.52
CA GLY A 163 16.05 6.99 11.59
C GLY A 163 14.68 6.32 11.57
N ALA A 164 13.97 6.36 10.43
CA ALA A 164 12.68 5.68 10.29
C ALA A 164 12.83 4.16 10.39
N ASP A 165 11.76 3.51 10.84
CA ASP A 165 11.71 2.06 11.06
C ASP A 165 11.52 1.26 9.78
N ALA A 166 10.91 1.88 8.76
CA ALA A 166 10.67 1.31 7.45
C ALA A 166 10.42 2.41 6.41
N LEU A 167 10.60 2.08 5.13
CA LEU A 167 10.41 3.02 4.03
C LEU A 167 9.72 2.34 2.83
N PHE A 168 8.76 3.05 2.22
CA PHE A 168 8.06 2.61 1.01
C PHE A 168 8.18 3.59 -0.15
N LEU A 169 8.45 3.10 -1.35
CA LEU A 169 8.50 3.90 -2.57
C LEU A 169 7.46 3.43 -3.61
N ASP A 170 6.52 4.33 -3.95
CA ASP A 170 5.64 4.21 -5.12
C ASP A 170 5.95 5.34 -6.12
N VAL A 171 7.13 5.25 -6.72
CA VAL A 171 7.64 6.26 -7.67
C VAL A 171 8.10 5.59 -8.95
N ARG A 172 8.31 6.37 -10.01
CA ARG A 172 8.64 5.84 -11.35
C ARG A 172 10.00 5.16 -11.43
N THR A 173 10.99 5.70 -10.71
CA THR A 173 12.41 5.32 -10.78
C THR A 173 13.00 5.07 -9.38
N PRO A 174 12.45 4.14 -8.57
CA PRO A 174 12.86 3.97 -7.17
C PRO A 174 14.35 3.61 -6.99
N TRP A 175 14.95 2.98 -8.02
CA TRP A 175 16.37 2.64 -8.04
C TRP A 175 17.31 3.85 -8.01
N GLU A 176 16.83 5.05 -8.36
CA GLU A 176 17.62 6.29 -8.32
C GLU A 176 17.72 6.87 -6.90
N TYR A 177 16.87 6.43 -5.97
CA TYR A 177 16.75 7.00 -4.63
C TYR A 177 17.20 6.08 -3.51
N LEU A 178 17.84 4.94 -3.84
CA LEU A 178 18.22 3.92 -2.86
C LEU A 178 19.20 4.45 -1.80
N ASP A 179 20.15 5.30 -2.18
CA ASP A 179 21.11 5.89 -1.24
C ASP A 179 20.42 6.87 -0.28
N HIS A 180 19.52 7.72 -0.80
CA HIS A 180 18.70 8.59 0.03
C HIS A 180 17.77 7.80 0.96
N ALA A 181 17.19 6.70 0.47
CA ALA A 181 16.32 5.84 1.24
C ALA A 181 17.08 5.16 2.38
N LEU A 182 18.30 4.68 2.11
CA LEU A 182 19.17 4.08 3.11
C LEU A 182 19.56 5.09 4.20
N ALA A 183 19.88 6.33 3.84
CA ALA A 183 20.21 7.39 4.80
C ALA A 183 19.02 7.82 5.68
N ALA A 184 17.78 7.61 5.21
CA ALA A 184 16.57 8.02 5.90
C ALA A 184 16.07 7.03 6.96
N VAL A 185 16.60 5.81 6.99
CA VAL A 185 16.14 4.74 7.88
C VAL A 185 17.18 4.37 8.92
N ARG A 186 16.74 3.67 9.97
CA ARG A 186 17.64 3.07 10.96
C ARG A 186 18.32 1.79 10.40
N PRO A 187 19.48 1.38 10.96
CA PRO A 187 20.05 0.06 10.74
C PRO A 187 19.02 -1.09 10.83
N GLY A 188 18.98 -1.95 9.82
CA GLY A 188 18.12 -3.14 9.80
C GLY A 188 16.65 -2.89 9.39
N ALA A 189 16.33 -1.68 8.91
CA ALA A 189 14.99 -1.31 8.47
C ALA A 189 14.49 -2.12 7.26
N SER A 190 13.16 -2.19 7.14
CA SER A 190 12.48 -2.82 6.00
C SER A 190 12.21 -1.79 4.91
N PHE A 191 12.36 -2.22 3.66
CA PHE A 191 12.01 -1.45 2.47
C PHE A 191 10.90 -2.15 1.70
N GLY A 192 10.03 -1.36 1.09
CA GLY A 192 9.04 -1.84 0.13
C GLY A 192 8.94 -0.94 -1.08
N PHE A 193 8.60 -1.53 -2.22
CA PHE A 193 8.46 -0.84 -3.49
C PHE A 193 7.24 -1.38 -4.23
N LEU A 194 6.55 -0.52 -4.99
CA LEU A 194 5.53 -0.94 -5.95
C LEU A 194 5.95 -0.56 -7.37
N LEU A 195 5.90 -1.52 -8.28
CA LEU A 195 6.31 -1.33 -9.67
C LEU A 195 5.32 -1.99 -10.63
N PRO A 196 4.82 -1.28 -11.66
CA PRO A 196 3.82 -1.87 -12.56
C PRO A 196 4.40 -2.86 -13.58
N THR A 197 5.69 -2.77 -13.94
CA THR A 197 6.30 -3.60 -15.01
C THR A 197 7.49 -4.42 -14.53
N VAL A 198 7.70 -5.57 -15.17
CA VAL A 198 8.85 -6.45 -14.91
C VAL A 198 10.19 -5.79 -15.23
N ASP A 199 10.25 -4.89 -16.22
CA ASP A 199 11.48 -4.15 -16.53
C ASP A 199 11.88 -3.22 -15.39
N GLN A 200 10.91 -2.56 -14.76
CA GLN A 200 11.16 -1.74 -13.58
C GLN A 200 11.63 -2.60 -12.41
N VAL A 201 11.04 -3.78 -12.22
CA VAL A 201 11.49 -4.73 -11.18
C VAL A 201 12.94 -5.14 -11.43
N SER A 202 13.29 -5.53 -12.65
CA SER A 202 14.67 -5.89 -13.02
C SER A 202 15.66 -4.75 -12.75
N LYS A 203 15.31 -3.50 -13.08
CA LYS A 203 16.13 -2.32 -12.77
C LYS A 203 16.31 -2.09 -11.27
N LEU A 204 15.23 -2.26 -10.50
CA LEU A 204 15.29 -2.15 -9.05
C LEU A 204 16.21 -3.22 -8.45
N LEU A 205 16.07 -4.49 -8.87
CA LEU A 205 16.92 -5.58 -8.39
C LEU A 205 18.42 -5.29 -8.62
N LEU A 206 18.78 -4.80 -9.81
CA LEU A 206 20.15 -4.38 -10.11
C LEU A 206 20.62 -3.23 -9.22
N GLY A 207 19.74 -2.29 -8.88
CA GLY A 207 20.04 -1.22 -7.92
C GLY A 207 20.29 -1.77 -6.50
N LEU A 208 19.44 -2.69 -6.04
CA LEU A 208 19.54 -3.30 -4.71
C LEU A 208 20.82 -4.14 -4.55
N GLU A 209 21.35 -4.74 -5.63
CA GLU A 209 22.62 -5.49 -5.60
C GLU A 209 23.81 -4.63 -5.15
N ARG A 210 23.76 -3.30 -5.33
CA ARG A 210 24.84 -2.36 -4.99
C ARG A 210 24.87 -2.00 -3.51
N GLY A 211 23.69 -1.90 -2.89
CA GLY A 211 23.55 -1.49 -1.49
C GLY A 211 23.66 -2.65 -0.49
N PRO A 212 23.50 -2.35 0.80
CA PRO A 212 23.37 -3.35 1.87
C PRO A 212 21.92 -3.86 1.95
N PHE A 213 21.36 -4.32 0.84
CA PHE A 213 20.00 -4.86 0.78
C PHE A 213 20.06 -6.39 0.72
N ALA A 214 19.34 -7.05 1.63
CA ALA A 214 19.22 -8.49 1.71
C ALA A 214 17.73 -8.89 1.84
N ASP A 215 17.47 -10.21 1.87
CA ASP A 215 16.12 -10.76 1.98
C ASP A 215 15.18 -10.17 0.91
N VAL A 216 15.69 -10.09 -0.32
CA VAL A 216 14.99 -9.49 -1.45
C VAL A 216 13.92 -10.45 -1.94
N GLU A 217 12.68 -9.97 -1.95
CA GLU A 217 11.53 -10.73 -2.42
C GLU A 217 10.78 -9.93 -3.48
N VAL A 218 10.32 -10.61 -4.52
CA VAL A 218 9.39 -10.07 -5.52
C VAL A 218 8.12 -10.90 -5.49
N CYS A 219 6.97 -10.26 -5.29
CA CYS A 219 5.68 -10.93 -5.30
C CYS A 219 4.59 -10.09 -5.96
N GLU A 220 3.48 -10.72 -6.31
CA GLU A 220 2.23 -10.06 -6.67
C GLU A 220 1.06 -10.76 -5.97
N ILE A 221 -0.04 -10.04 -5.76
CA ILE A 221 -1.21 -10.56 -5.02
C ILE A 221 -2.42 -10.64 -5.93
N LEU A 222 -2.97 -11.84 -6.10
CA LEU A 222 -4.22 -12.05 -6.83
C LEU A 222 -5.35 -12.36 -5.86
N ILE A 223 -6.41 -11.55 -5.87
CA ILE A 223 -7.67 -11.87 -5.18
C ILE A 223 -8.68 -12.35 -6.21
N ARG A 224 -8.93 -13.66 -6.24
CA ARG A 224 -9.97 -14.27 -7.06
C ARG A 224 -11.27 -14.39 -6.27
N ARG A 225 -12.27 -13.59 -6.63
CA ARG A 225 -13.58 -13.63 -5.99
C ARG A 225 -14.43 -14.77 -6.52
N TRP A 226 -15.35 -15.21 -5.67
CA TRP A 226 -16.32 -16.26 -5.96
C TRP A 226 -17.72 -15.73 -5.72
N LYS A 227 -18.67 -16.19 -6.54
CA LYS A 227 -20.10 -15.99 -6.33
C LYS A 227 -20.52 -16.94 -5.19
N PRO A 228 -20.84 -16.43 -3.99
CA PRO A 228 -20.99 -17.25 -2.79
C PRO A 228 -22.42 -17.81 -2.70
N VAL A 229 -22.81 -18.59 -3.71
CA VAL A 229 -24.12 -19.24 -3.80
C VAL A 229 -23.90 -20.72 -3.52
N ALA A 230 -24.41 -21.23 -2.40
CA ALA A 230 -24.02 -22.55 -1.87
C ALA A 230 -24.17 -23.71 -2.88
N ASP A 231 -25.25 -23.73 -3.67
CA ASP A 231 -25.55 -24.75 -4.68
C ASP A 231 -24.87 -24.49 -6.04
N ARG A 232 -24.27 -23.32 -6.23
CA ARG A 232 -23.67 -22.85 -7.50
C ARG A 232 -22.39 -22.05 -7.28
N LEU A 233 -21.59 -22.48 -6.30
CA LEU A 233 -20.35 -21.82 -5.91
C LEU A 233 -19.36 -21.87 -7.08
N ARG A 234 -18.97 -20.70 -7.57
CA ARG A 234 -18.05 -20.57 -8.70
C ARG A 234 -17.32 -19.24 -8.69
N PRO A 235 -16.16 -19.11 -9.37
CA PRO A 235 -15.48 -17.83 -9.51
C PRO A 235 -16.37 -16.75 -10.15
N GLU A 236 -16.10 -15.48 -9.83
CA GLU A 236 -16.60 -14.36 -10.63
C GLU A 236 -16.06 -14.44 -12.07
N ASP A 237 -16.83 -13.93 -13.04
CA ASP A 237 -16.49 -14.07 -14.46
C ASP A 237 -15.33 -13.14 -14.88
N ARG A 238 -15.08 -12.09 -14.09
CA ARG A 238 -13.99 -11.12 -14.29
C ARG A 238 -13.23 -10.91 -12.99
N MET A 239 -11.94 -10.64 -13.10
CA MET A 239 -11.10 -10.24 -11.97
C MET A 239 -10.09 -9.17 -12.39
N THR A 240 -9.56 -8.45 -11.42
CA THR A 240 -8.35 -7.65 -11.61
C THR A 240 -7.17 -8.60 -11.71
N ALA A 241 -6.58 -8.71 -12.90
CA ALA A 241 -5.51 -9.65 -13.18
C ALA A 241 -4.13 -9.15 -12.70
N HIS A 242 -3.91 -7.83 -12.67
CA HIS A 242 -2.66 -7.23 -12.23
C HIS A 242 -2.92 -5.85 -11.60
N THR A 243 -2.08 -5.46 -10.65
CA THR A 243 -2.02 -4.10 -10.10
C THR A 243 -0.60 -3.56 -10.11
N GLY A 244 0.35 -4.37 -9.65
CA GLY A 244 1.77 -4.08 -9.60
C GLY A 244 2.52 -5.21 -8.90
N PHE A 245 3.81 -5.25 -9.11
CA PHE A 245 4.74 -6.09 -8.36
C PHE A 245 5.11 -5.36 -7.08
N LEU A 246 5.12 -6.10 -5.98
CA LEU A 246 5.66 -5.66 -4.71
C LEU A 246 7.06 -6.23 -4.58
N VAL A 247 8.03 -5.35 -4.28
CA VAL A 247 9.39 -5.76 -3.97
C VAL A 247 9.67 -5.38 -2.53
N PHE A 248 10.22 -6.29 -1.75
CA PHE A 248 10.63 -6.03 -0.37
C PHE A 248 12.10 -6.38 -0.19
N ALA A 249 12.75 -5.68 0.72
CA ALA A 249 14.13 -5.95 1.12
C ALA A 249 14.32 -5.50 2.58
N ARG A 250 15.42 -5.94 3.18
CA ARG A 250 15.89 -5.44 4.47
C ARG A 250 17.27 -4.83 4.31
N GLN A 251 17.55 -3.77 5.06
CA GLN A 251 18.93 -3.38 5.25
C GLN A 251 19.65 -4.48 6.03
N GLN A 252 20.79 -4.93 5.53
CA GLN A 252 21.67 -5.86 6.21
C GLN A 252 23.11 -5.56 5.82
N ASP A 253 23.96 -5.32 6.81
CA ASP A 253 25.39 -5.17 6.58
C ASP A 253 25.97 -6.45 5.96
N ARG A 254 26.90 -6.27 5.02
CA ARG A 254 27.60 -7.39 4.40
C ARG A 254 28.58 -8.00 5.39
N SER A 255 28.61 -9.33 5.45
CA SER A 255 29.54 -10.08 6.29
C SER A 255 30.11 -11.23 5.49
N ALA A 256 31.41 -11.13 5.16
CA ALA A 256 32.11 -12.18 4.43
C ALA A 256 32.08 -13.52 5.18
N ASP A 257 32.16 -13.50 6.51
CA ASP A 257 32.04 -14.72 7.33
C ASP A 257 30.64 -15.34 7.20
N PHE A 258 29.59 -14.53 7.30
CA PHE A 258 28.21 -15.01 7.11
C PHE A 258 28.00 -15.58 5.70
N ASP A 259 28.45 -14.86 4.67
CA ASP A 259 28.29 -15.25 3.28
C ASP A 259 29.07 -16.54 2.95
N SER A 260 30.28 -16.71 3.50
CA SER A 260 31.09 -17.92 3.32
C SER A 260 30.44 -19.19 3.88
N ARG A 261 29.51 -19.04 4.84
CA ARG A 261 28.82 -20.14 5.52
C ARG A 261 27.41 -20.38 5.00
N LYS A 262 26.92 -19.58 4.05
CA LYS A 262 25.60 -19.79 3.45
C LYS A 262 25.60 -21.10 2.66
N PRO A 263 24.71 -22.06 2.99
CA PRO A 263 24.53 -23.22 2.15
C PRO A 263 23.96 -22.76 0.81
N MET A 264 24.71 -22.96 -0.27
CA MET A 264 24.28 -22.63 -1.62
C MET A 264 24.31 -23.87 -2.51
N GLY A 265 23.17 -24.13 -3.16
CA GLY A 265 23.07 -25.08 -4.25
C GLY A 265 23.79 -24.58 -5.51
N THR A 266 23.97 -25.47 -6.51
CA THR A 266 24.72 -25.16 -7.73
C THR A 266 24.17 -23.94 -8.48
N ARG A 267 22.83 -23.80 -8.54
CA ARG A 267 22.18 -22.65 -9.21
C ARG A 267 22.43 -21.34 -8.48
N GLU A 268 22.35 -21.35 -7.16
CA GLU A 268 22.55 -20.17 -6.32
C GLU A 268 24.01 -19.68 -6.40
N ARG A 269 24.98 -20.61 -6.44
CA ARG A 269 26.40 -20.24 -6.65
C ARG A 269 26.63 -19.56 -8.00
N LYS A 270 26.03 -20.08 -9.08
CA LYS A 270 26.12 -19.45 -10.42
C LYS A 270 25.50 -18.05 -10.42
N GLN A 271 24.36 -17.87 -9.75
CA GLN A 271 23.71 -16.57 -9.63
C GLN A 271 24.55 -15.57 -8.83
N GLU A 272 25.13 -16.01 -7.71
CA GLU A 272 26.00 -15.17 -6.88
C GLU A 272 27.29 -14.81 -7.62
N ALA A 273 27.93 -15.75 -8.33
CA ALA A 273 29.10 -15.45 -9.15
C ALA A 273 28.79 -14.41 -10.24
N ALA A 274 27.65 -14.55 -10.94
CA ALA A 274 27.21 -13.57 -11.93
C ALA A 274 26.94 -12.19 -11.31
N ARG A 275 26.42 -12.14 -10.07
CA ARG A 275 26.24 -10.91 -9.31
C ARG A 275 27.57 -10.28 -8.92
N GLN A 276 28.53 -11.05 -8.42
CA GLN A 276 29.86 -10.56 -8.06
C GLN A 276 30.60 -9.98 -9.29
N ALA A 277 30.51 -10.67 -10.43
CA ALA A 277 31.04 -10.18 -11.71
C ALA A 277 30.38 -8.87 -12.14
N ARG A 278 29.05 -8.75 -12.05
CA ARG A 278 28.32 -7.49 -12.33
C ARG A 278 28.76 -6.33 -11.44
N LEU A 279 29.09 -6.61 -10.18
CA LEU A 279 29.54 -5.62 -9.21
C LEU A 279 31.04 -5.30 -9.32
N GLY A 280 31.78 -5.98 -10.21
CA GLY A 280 33.23 -5.82 -10.34
C GLY A 280 34.01 -6.30 -9.13
N LEU A 281 33.44 -7.25 -8.36
CA LEU A 281 34.04 -7.79 -7.14
C LEU A 281 34.87 -9.07 -7.40
N THR A 282 34.91 -9.54 -8.66
CA THR A 282 35.72 -10.67 -9.14
C THR A 282 36.25 -10.39 -10.54
N ASP A 283 37.50 -10.76 -10.83
CA ASP A 283 38.14 -10.63 -12.16
C ASP A 283 37.78 -11.77 -13.14
N GLU A 284 36.96 -12.73 -12.73
CA GLU A 284 36.56 -13.85 -13.58
C GLU A 284 35.31 -13.49 -14.39
N ALA A 285 35.46 -13.42 -15.72
CA ALA A 285 34.37 -13.21 -16.66
C ALA A 285 33.32 -14.34 -16.50
N PRO A 286 32.01 -14.04 -16.62
CA PRO A 286 31.00 -15.09 -16.58
C PRO A 286 31.26 -16.08 -17.73
N GLU A 287 31.52 -17.34 -17.40
CA GLU A 287 31.59 -18.43 -18.38
C GLU A 287 30.33 -18.39 -19.23
N ALA A 288 30.53 -18.28 -20.55
CA ALA A 288 29.46 -18.21 -21.52
C ALA A 288 28.55 -19.44 -21.38
N LEU A 289 27.24 -19.20 -21.48
CA LEU A 289 26.21 -20.24 -21.57
C LEU A 289 26.45 -21.07 -22.84
N GLU A 290 27.28 -22.10 -22.76
CA GLU A 290 27.20 -23.22 -23.69
C GLU A 290 25.94 -24.01 -23.33
N GLY A 291 25.03 -24.08 -24.31
CA GLY A 291 23.72 -24.67 -24.17
C GLY A 291 23.81 -26.18 -23.97
N ASP A 292 23.00 -26.68 -23.04
CA ASP A 292 22.58 -28.08 -23.04
C ASP A 292 21.72 -28.30 -24.31
N MET A 293 22.38 -28.70 -25.40
CA MET A 293 21.76 -29.53 -26.42
C MET A 293 21.94 -30.99 -25.98
N GLU A 294 20.89 -31.57 -25.42
CA GLU A 294 20.47 -32.96 -25.63
C GLU A 294 18.99 -33.13 -25.27
#